data_AF-A0A1I1K1U7-F1
#
_entry.id   AF-A0A1I1K1U7-F1
#
_cell.length_a   1.000
_cell.length_b   1.000
_cell.length_c   1.000
_cell.angle_alpha   90.00
_cell.angle_beta   90.00
_cell.angle_gamma   90.00
#
_symmetry.space_group_name_H-M   'P 1'
#
loop_
_entity.id
_entity.type
_entity.pdbx_description
1 polymer ?
#
loop_
_entity_poly.entity_id
_entity_poly.type
_entity_poly.pdbx_seq_one_letter_code
_entity_poly.pdbx_strand_id
1 'polypeptide(L)'
;MVSDTLVGVLGFAVVVGLFVWAYRDATRVDVSRPLLWAVAVAGAFAVGVCLYLFTDAPMTGVIMTSNTGLVLYGFEREVTVEDDDPAEPGQLP
;
A
#
# COMPACT_ATOMS: atom_id res chain seq x y z
N MET A 1 -3.51 23.06 -13.64
CA MET A 1 -2.11 23.51 -13.40
C MET A 1 -1.74 23.54 -11.93
N VAL A 2 -2.32 24.41 -11.08
CA VAL A 2 -1.98 24.43 -9.64
C VAL A 2 -2.43 23.14 -8.94
N SER A 3 -3.63 22.65 -9.25
CA SER A 3 -4.15 21.35 -8.81
C SER A 3 -3.20 20.20 -9.13
N ASP A 4 -2.76 20.12 -10.38
CA ASP A 4 -1.98 18.98 -10.88
C ASP A 4 -0.56 19.02 -10.31
N THR A 5 -0.02 20.23 -10.12
CA THR A 5 1.25 20.44 -9.41
C THR A 5 1.15 20.01 -7.94
N LEU A 6 0.07 20.38 -7.26
CA LEU A 6 -0.20 19.94 -5.89
C LEU A 6 -0.32 18.43 -5.80
N VAL A 7 -1.05 17.80 -6.72
CA VAL A 7 -1.19 16.34 -6.78
C VAL A 7 0.16 15.67 -7.06
N GLY A 8 0.99 16.23 -7.94
CA GLY A 8 2.34 15.71 -8.19
C GLY A 8 3.24 15.77 -6.95
N VAL A 9 3.28 16.92 -6.27
CA VAL A 9 4.12 17.12 -5.07
C VAL A 9 3.63 16.26 -3.90
N LEU A 10 2.33 16.31 -3.59
CA LEU A 10 1.74 15.52 -2.51
C LEU A 10 1.80 14.02 -2.83
N GLY A 11 1.51 13.64 -4.08
CA GLY A 11 1.61 12.26 -4.54
C GLY A 11 3.03 11.71 -4.36
N PHE A 12 4.05 12.45 -4.79
CA PHE A 12 5.44 12.04 -4.57
C PHE A 12 5.81 11.92 -3.09
N ALA A 13 5.40 12.88 -2.26
CA ALA A 13 5.64 12.84 -0.82
C ALA A 13 4.98 11.60 -0.17
N VAL A 14 3.75 11.27 -0.59
CA VAL A 14 3.04 10.07 -0.12
C VAL A 14 3.72 8.79 -0.60
N VAL A 15 4.20 8.71 -1.85
CA VAL A 15 4.96 7.55 -2.36
C VAL A 15 6.19 7.28 -1.47
N VAL A 16 6.99 8.32 -1.19
CA VAL A 16 8.18 8.19 -0.34
C VAL A 16 7.77 7.80 1.10
N GLY A 17 6.73 8.44 1.64
CA GLY A 17 6.20 8.14 2.96
C GLY A 17 5.73 6.69 3.09
N LEU A 18 4.97 6.19 2.12
CA LEU A 18 4.48 4.82 2.06
C LEU A 18 5.61 3.81 1.95
N PHE A 19 6.61 4.07 1.10
CA PHE A 19 7.78 3.21 0.96
C PHE A 19 8.50 3.06 2.30
N VAL A 20 8.80 4.19 2.94
CA VAL A 20 9.52 4.23 4.22
C VAL A 20 8.70 3.59 5.33
N TRP A 21 7.41 3.86 5.38
CA TRP A 21 6.50 3.29 6.38
C TRP A 21 6.39 1.77 6.21
N ALA A 22 6.07 1.28 5.01
CA ALA A 22 5.89 -0.15 4.75
C ALA A 22 7.19 -0.93 4.96
N TYR A 23 8.34 -0.40 4.55
CA TYR A 23 9.63 -1.04 4.83
C TYR A 23 9.90 -1.17 6.33
N ARG A 24 9.65 -0.10 7.09
CA ARG A 24 9.86 -0.07 8.54
C ARG A 24 8.88 -0.97 9.28
N ASP A 25 7.62 -0.96 8.88
CA ASP A 25 6.58 -1.82 9.46
C ASP A 25 6.92 -3.28 9.19
N ALA A 26 7.18 -3.66 7.94
CA ALA A 26 7.50 -5.03 7.57
C ALA A 26 8.75 -5.56 8.29
N THR A 27 9.76 -4.72 8.50
CA THR A 27 10.95 -5.08 9.27
C THR A 27 10.68 -5.23 10.77
N ARG A 28 9.67 -4.53 11.31
CA ARG A 28 9.33 -4.57 12.75
C ARG A 28 8.44 -5.74 13.11
N VAL A 29 7.57 -6.16 12.21
CA VAL A 29 6.65 -7.28 12.38
C VAL A 29 7.15 -8.55 11.68
N ASP A 30 8.45 -8.59 11.34
CA ASP A 30 9.15 -9.73 10.73
C ASP A 30 8.49 -10.31 9.47
N VAL A 31 7.79 -9.46 8.70
CA VAL A 31 7.21 -9.82 7.40
C VAL A 31 8.33 -10.13 6.41
N SER A 32 8.15 -11.23 5.68
CA SER A 32 9.13 -11.69 4.71
C SER A 32 9.36 -10.65 3.60
N ARG A 33 10.62 -10.46 3.19
CA ARG A 33 11.01 -9.59 2.05
C ARG A 33 10.48 -8.14 2.16
N PRO A 34 10.85 -7.39 3.21
CA PRO A 34 10.30 -6.06 3.51
C PRO A 34 10.47 -5.05 2.37
N LEU A 35 11.57 -5.14 1.61
CA LEU A 35 11.81 -4.27 0.46
C LEU A 35 10.79 -4.48 -0.67
N LEU A 36 10.39 -5.73 -0.95
CA LEU A 36 9.42 -6.02 -2.00
C LEU A 36 8.05 -5.45 -1.64
N TRP A 37 7.63 -5.59 -0.39
CA TRP A 37 6.38 -5.02 0.10
C TRP A 37 6.39 -3.49 0.08
N ALA A 38 7.49 -2.87 0.48
CA ALA A 38 7.65 -1.42 0.37
C ALA A 38 7.52 -0.92 -1.08
N VAL A 39 8.13 -1.62 -2.04
CA VAL A 39 7.99 -1.32 -3.47
C VAL A 39 6.58 -1.57 -3.97
N ALA A 40 5.91 -2.66 -3.56
CA ALA A 40 4.55 -2.97 -3.98
C ALA A 40 3.55 -1.91 -3.51
N VAL A 41 3.62 -1.51 -2.24
CA VAL A 41 2.78 -0.47 -1.64
C VAL A 41 3.02 0.88 -2.34
N ALA A 42 4.26 1.35 -2.34
CA ALA A 42 4.59 2.68 -2.88
C ALA A 42 4.43 2.74 -4.41
N GLY A 43 4.77 1.65 -5.10
CA GLY A 43 4.66 1.53 -6.56
C GLY A 43 3.22 1.53 -7.04
N ALA A 44 2.33 0.77 -6.40
CA ALA A 44 0.91 0.78 -6.73
C ALA A 44 0.30 2.19 -6.59
N PHE A 45 0.64 2.88 -5.49
CA PHE A 45 0.23 4.27 -5.27
C PHE A 45 0.81 5.23 -6.33
N ALA A 46 2.10 5.09 -6.65
CA ALA A 46 2.74 5.91 -7.69
C ALA A 46 2.09 5.72 -9.07
N VAL A 47 1.73 4.48 -9.42
CA VAL A 47 0.97 4.19 -10.65
C VAL A 47 -0.39 4.87 -10.62
N GLY A 48 -1.09 4.82 -9.49
CA GLY A 48 -2.35 5.56 -9.30
C GLY A 48 -2.23 7.06 -9.53
N VAL A 49 -1.19 7.70 -8.96
CA VAL A 49 -0.88 9.12 -9.20
C VAL A 49 -0.61 9.38 -10.69
N CYS A 50 0.12 8.50 -11.37
CA CYS A 50 0.37 8.63 -12.80
C CYS A 50 -0.90 8.48 -13.63
N LEU A 51 -1.77 7.53 -13.28
CA LEU A 51 -3.07 7.35 -13.92
C LEU A 51 -3.91 8.62 -13.79
N TYR A 52 -3.91 9.26 -12.64
CA TYR A 52 -4.64 10.52 -12.43
C TYR A 52 -4.07 11.69 -13.24
N LEU A 53 -2.74 11.84 -13.28
CA LEU A 53 -2.09 13.01 -13.87
C LEU A 53 -1.93 12.93 -15.39
N PHE A 54 -1.81 11.73 -15.94
CA PHE A 54 -1.38 11.52 -17.33
C PHE A 54 -2.38 10.72 -18.17
N THR A 55 -3.51 10.30 -17.60
CA THR A 55 -4.50 9.48 -18.30
C THR A 55 -5.91 9.89 -17.94
N ASP A 56 -6.87 9.65 -18.84
CA ASP A 56 -8.30 9.80 -18.55
C ASP A 56 -8.90 8.53 -17.92
N ALA A 57 -8.14 7.89 -17.01
CA ALA A 57 -8.63 6.71 -16.31
C ALA A 57 -9.83 7.07 -15.40
N PRO A 58 -10.85 6.20 -15.30
CA PRO A 58 -11.92 6.40 -14.34
C PRO A 58 -11.37 6.52 -12.91
N MET A 59 -11.91 7.45 -12.11
CA MET A 59 -11.48 7.65 -10.72
C MET A 59 -11.50 6.35 -9.90
N THR A 60 -12.47 5.46 -10.15
CA THR A 60 -12.51 4.14 -9.52
C THR A 60 -11.24 3.32 -9.81
N GLY A 61 -10.75 3.34 -11.06
CA GLY A 61 -9.53 2.64 -11.46
C GLY A 61 -8.28 3.25 -10.81
N VAL A 62 -8.21 4.58 -10.70
CA VAL A 62 -7.14 5.29 -9.98
C VAL A 62 -7.09 4.85 -8.52
N ILE A 63 -8.23 4.87 -7.82
CA ILE A 63 -8.32 4.53 -6.40
C ILE A 63 -7.99 3.05 -6.16
N MET A 64 -8.56 2.14 -6.95
CA MET A 64 -8.30 0.71 -6.81
C MET A 64 -6.82 0.39 -7.03
N THR A 65 -6.21 0.95 -8.08
CA THR A 65 -4.78 0.77 -8.35
C THR A 65 -3.93 1.31 -7.21
N SER A 66 -4.24 2.52 -6.72
CA SER A 66 -3.47 3.17 -5.64
C SER A 66 -3.46 2.35 -4.35
N ASN A 67 -4.59 1.72 -4.02
CA ASN A 67 -4.76 0.96 -2.78
C ASN A 67 -4.32 -0.51 -2.88
N THR A 68 -4.12 -1.04 -4.09
CA THR A 68 -3.84 -2.48 -4.30
C THR A 68 -2.63 -2.94 -3.48
N GLY A 69 -1.53 -2.18 -3.51
CA GLY A 69 -0.32 -2.54 -2.76
C GLY A 69 -0.54 -2.53 -1.23
N LEU A 70 -1.32 -1.58 -0.70
CA LEU A 70 -1.67 -1.51 0.71
C LEU A 70 -2.53 -2.70 1.15
N VAL A 71 -3.54 -3.05 0.36
CA VAL A 71 -4.44 -4.18 0.67
C VAL A 71 -3.67 -5.50 0.68
N LEU A 72 -2.83 -5.74 -0.33
CA LEU A 72 -2.02 -6.95 -0.39
C LEU A 72 -1.02 -7.03 0.78
N TYR A 73 -0.38 -5.91 1.13
CA TYR A 73 0.51 -5.86 2.29
C TYR A 73 -0.24 -6.09 3.60
N GLY A 74 -1.45 -5.55 3.75
CA GLY A 74 -2.31 -5.78 4.91
C GLY A 74 -2.57 -7.27 5.13
N PHE A 75 -2.93 -8.00 4.07
CA PHE A 75 -3.14 -9.45 4.17
C PHE A 75 -1.88 -10.22 4.56
N GLU A 76 -0.73 -9.92 3.96
CA GLU A 76 0.53 -10.58 4.35
C GLU A 76 0.87 -10.28 5.81
N ARG A 77 0.69 -9.04 6.23
CA ARG A 77 0.96 -8.60 7.60
C ARG A 77 0.05 -9.31 8.60
N GLU A 78 -1.23 -9.45 8.29
CA GLU A 78 -2.18 -10.21 9.10
C GLU A 78 -1.74 -11.67 9.24
N VAL A 79 -1.45 -12.34 8.12
CA VAL A 79 -0.95 -13.73 8.12
C VAL A 79 0.36 -13.90 8.91
N THR A 80 1.22 -12.88 8.91
CA THR A 80 2.50 -12.95 9.63
C THR A 80 2.33 -12.74 11.14
N VAL A 81 1.36 -11.93 11.56
CA VAL A 81 1.16 -11.53 12.95
C VAL A 81 0.13 -12.41 13.67
N GLU A 82 -0.71 -13.11 12.92
CA GLU A 82 -1.67 -14.07 13.48
C GLU A 82 -0.93 -15.17 14.25
N ASP A 83 -1.27 -15.33 15.53
CA ASP A 83 -0.71 -16.39 16.37
C ASP A 83 -1.19 -17.75 15.86
N ASP A 84 -0.33 -18.77 15.91
CA ASP A 84 -0.63 -20.17 15.51
C ASP A 84 -1.66 -20.87 16.42
N ASP A 85 -2.37 -20.12 17.28
CA ASP A 85 -3.37 -20.69 18.17
C ASP A 85 -4.52 -21.29 17.34
N PRO A 86 -4.94 -22.54 17.64
CA PRO A 86 -6.00 -23.19 16.88
C PRO A 86 -7.27 -22.33 16.92
N ALA A 87 -7.82 -22.01 15.76
CA ALA A 87 -9.10 -21.31 15.68
C ALA A 87 -10.17 -22.07 16.48
N GLU A 88 -10.61 -21.49 17.59
CA GLU A 88 -11.58 -22.11 18.49
C GLU A 88 -12.99 -22.07 17.86
N PRO A 89 -13.61 -23.24 17.58
CA PRO A 89 -14.90 -23.27 16.91
C PRO A 89 -15.96 -22.52 17.71
N GLY A 90 -16.45 -21.40 17.16
CA GLY A 90 -17.49 -20.57 17.77
C GLY A 90 -17.04 -19.19 18.24
N GLN A 91 -15.75 -18.85 18.12
CA GLN A 91 -15.27 -17.48 18.28
C GLN A 91 -14.75 -16.95 16.95
N LEU A 92 -15.19 -15.74 16.59
CA LEU A 92 -14.42 -14.93 15.66
C LEU A 92 -13.28 -14.28 16.47
N PRO A 93 -12.12 -14.01 15.85
CA PRO A 93 -11.01 -13.33 16.52
C PRO A 93 -11.44 -11.98 17.16
#